data_AF-A0A238BIK4-F1
#
_entry.id   AF-A0A238BIK4-F1
#
_cell.length_a   1.000
_cell.length_b   1.000
_cell.length_c   1.000
_cell.angle_alpha   90.00
_cell.angle_beta   90.00
_cell.angle_gamma   90.00
#
_symmetry.space_group_name_H-M   'P 1'
#
loop_
_entity.id
_entity.type
_entity.pdbx_description
1 polymer ?
#
loop_
_entity_poly.entity_id
_entity_poly.type
_entity_poly.pdbx_seq_one_letter_code
_entity_poly.pdbx_strand_id
1 'polypeptide(L)'
;MNITPGFEPVTSTTKTPFIIGVAGGTASGKSSVCSRIMEKLGKAHKRRVVTISQDSFYRNLTDEEMKKASRGEFNFDHPDAIEYALMISTLHKMKKGESVVVPKYDFCTNSRSKDSDVIESADVIIVEGILILYDQELRNLFDMKLFVDADADDRLARRVQRDIQERGRSLSQVLHQYLNLVKPAFEEFCLPTKKYADIIIPRGTDNNVAIDLILHHIHEILRSPTSSFETSSDEICCIVVFVMSVARSTVRDEHCRACMSVEELMERARKLVGKVSSENGKQQSSSSTHTSSSSTETKPMRTDCPVTIEKLGKSTWNLLHTIAAYYPLKPTIEQKKNAKTLMDLLGKMYPCSHCAEDLRHDLAKHPPDVEDRERFSLWMCGLHNRVNKKLGKPEYDCTQWKERWLNGWKDGSCEY
;
A
#
# COMPACT_ATOMS: atom_id res chain seq x y z
N MET A 1 -11.40 65.04 19.70
CA MET A 1 -10.44 63.93 19.65
C MET A 1 -11.23 62.64 19.82
N ASN A 2 -11.62 62.00 18.71
CA ASN A 2 -12.30 60.71 18.75
C ASN A 2 -11.35 59.68 18.16
N ILE A 3 -10.84 58.80 19.02
CA ILE A 3 -9.99 57.67 18.65
C ILE A 3 -10.94 56.54 18.25
N THR A 4 -11.03 56.25 16.96
CA THR A 4 -11.63 55.02 16.45
C THR A 4 -10.59 53.90 16.48
N PRO A 5 -10.84 52.73 17.11
CA PRO A 5 -9.94 51.60 17.01
C PRO A 5 -10.05 50.99 15.61
N GLY A 6 -8.90 50.83 14.96
CA GLY A 6 -8.77 50.19 13.66
C GLY A 6 -9.21 48.73 13.72
N PHE A 7 -10.14 48.38 12.85
CA PHE A 7 -10.47 46.99 12.57
C PHE A 7 -9.41 46.49 11.57
N GLU A 8 -8.35 45.86 12.07
CA GLU A 8 -7.45 45.10 11.21
C GLU A 8 -8.19 43.85 10.72
N PRO A 9 -8.22 43.58 9.40
CA PRO A 9 -8.83 42.37 8.88
C PRO A 9 -8.01 41.17 9.37
N VAL A 10 -8.66 40.28 10.12
CA VAL A 10 -8.12 38.97 10.49
C VAL A 10 -7.66 38.28 9.21
N THR A 11 -6.35 38.07 9.09
CA THR A 11 -5.74 37.35 7.98
C THR A 11 -6.35 35.96 7.89
N SER A 12 -6.91 35.63 6.72
CA SER A 12 -7.42 34.30 6.44
C SER A 12 -6.30 33.28 6.68
N THR A 13 -6.47 32.37 7.63
CA THR A 13 -5.55 31.26 7.86
C THR A 13 -5.47 30.45 6.57
N THR A 14 -4.39 30.59 5.80
CA THR A 14 -4.20 29.88 4.53
C THR A 14 -4.07 28.39 4.85
N LYS A 15 -5.07 27.60 4.43
CA LYS A 15 -5.05 26.14 4.59
C LYS A 15 -3.87 25.61 3.77
N THR A 16 -2.96 24.88 4.40
CA THR A 16 -1.83 24.26 3.70
C THR A 16 -2.36 23.15 2.78
N PRO A 17 -1.93 23.10 1.50
CA PRO A 17 -2.39 22.08 0.57
C PRO A 17 -1.94 20.68 1.00
N PHE A 18 -2.81 19.69 0.76
CA PHE A 18 -2.49 18.28 0.92
C PHE A 18 -1.88 17.73 -0.36
N ILE A 19 -0.66 17.19 -0.29
CA ILE A 19 0.11 16.75 -1.46
C ILE A 19 0.14 15.23 -1.54
N ILE A 20 -0.39 14.69 -2.64
CA ILE A 20 -0.42 13.26 -2.95
C ILE A 20 0.62 12.96 -4.03
N GLY A 21 1.62 12.13 -3.71
CA GLY A 21 2.58 11.62 -4.70
C GLY A 21 2.08 10.31 -5.31
N VAL A 22 1.99 10.20 -6.64
CA VAL A 22 1.61 8.99 -7.38
C VAL A 22 2.76 8.48 -8.25
N ALA A 23 3.49 7.49 -7.75
CA ALA A 23 4.62 6.88 -8.42
C ALA A 23 4.29 5.55 -9.13
N GLY A 24 5.25 5.01 -9.88
CA GLY A 24 5.13 3.73 -10.58
C GLY A 24 5.80 3.73 -11.95
N GLY A 25 6.14 2.55 -12.46
CA GLY A 25 6.86 2.41 -13.72
C GLY A 25 6.12 3.01 -14.91
N THR A 26 6.83 3.42 -15.97
CA THR A 26 6.22 3.93 -17.20
C THR A 26 5.07 3.03 -17.68
N ALA A 27 3.98 3.63 -18.16
CA ALA A 27 2.75 2.93 -18.59
C ALA A 27 2.07 2.02 -17.54
N SER A 28 2.39 2.17 -16.24
CA SER A 28 1.66 1.47 -15.16
C SER A 28 0.21 1.91 -14.96
N GLY A 29 -0.15 3.10 -15.46
CA GLY A 29 -1.48 3.69 -15.31
C GLY A 29 -1.56 4.86 -14.32
N LYS A 30 -0.43 5.39 -13.80
CA LYS A 30 -0.39 6.60 -12.94
C LYS A 30 -1.24 7.75 -13.47
N SER A 31 -0.88 8.26 -14.65
CA SER A 31 -1.54 9.42 -15.26
C SER A 31 -3.02 9.12 -15.51
N SER A 32 -3.36 7.89 -15.88
CA SER A 32 -4.73 7.45 -16.08
C SER A 32 -5.54 7.34 -14.77
N VAL A 33 -4.91 6.90 -13.66
CA VAL A 33 -5.50 6.94 -12.31
C VAL A 33 -5.75 8.38 -11.88
N CYS A 34 -4.78 9.28 -12.06
CA CYS A 34 -4.93 10.71 -11.78
C CYS A 34 -6.08 11.32 -12.61
N SER A 35 -6.14 11.05 -13.91
CA SER A 35 -7.22 11.52 -14.77
C SER A 35 -8.60 11.04 -14.31
N ARG A 36 -8.70 9.77 -13.90
CA ARG A 36 -9.98 9.20 -13.42
C ARG A 36 -10.42 9.78 -12.07
N ILE A 37 -9.46 10.10 -11.19
CA ILE A 37 -9.71 10.86 -9.96
C ILE A 37 -10.25 12.25 -10.33
N MET A 38 -9.58 12.96 -11.22
CA MET A 38 -9.98 14.31 -11.64
C MET A 38 -11.35 14.33 -12.35
N GLU A 39 -11.66 13.30 -13.14
CA GLU A 39 -12.96 13.15 -13.79
C GLU A 39 -14.09 12.95 -12.77
N LYS A 40 -13.89 12.03 -11.81
CA LYS A 40 -14.89 11.71 -10.77
C LYS A 40 -15.11 12.84 -9.75
N LEU A 41 -14.10 13.68 -9.49
CA LEU A 41 -14.25 14.89 -8.66
C LEU A 41 -15.19 15.94 -9.28
N GLY A 42 -15.40 15.85 -10.60
CA GLY A 42 -16.31 16.72 -11.35
C GLY A 42 -15.82 18.15 -11.52
N LYS A 43 -16.58 18.96 -12.26
CA LYS A 43 -16.22 20.37 -12.57
C LYS A 43 -16.21 21.28 -11.34
N ALA A 44 -16.99 20.95 -10.30
CA ALA A 44 -17.11 21.77 -9.08
C ALA A 44 -15.79 21.89 -8.30
N HIS A 45 -14.92 20.87 -8.37
CA HIS A 45 -13.67 20.83 -7.62
C HIS A 45 -12.41 21.08 -8.48
N LYS A 46 -12.57 21.40 -9.77
CA LYS A 46 -11.45 21.60 -10.71
C LYS A 46 -10.45 22.69 -10.30
N ARG A 47 -10.88 23.69 -9.53
CA ARG A 47 -9.98 24.75 -9.01
C ARG A 47 -9.32 24.38 -7.68
N ARG A 48 -9.82 23.35 -6.99
CA ARG A 48 -9.37 22.95 -5.65
C ARG A 48 -8.41 21.77 -5.67
N VAL A 49 -8.39 21.01 -6.76
CA VAL A 49 -7.47 19.89 -6.98
C VAL A 49 -6.71 20.12 -8.28
N VAL A 50 -5.37 20.04 -8.21
CA VAL A 50 -4.49 20.23 -9.37
C VAL A 50 -3.56 19.02 -9.52
N THR A 51 -3.20 18.71 -10.76
CA THR A 51 -2.27 17.62 -11.10
C THR A 51 -0.98 18.17 -11.69
N ILE A 52 0.16 17.70 -11.22
CA ILE A 52 1.49 18.08 -11.70
C ILE A 52 2.20 16.81 -12.16
N SER A 53 2.71 16.81 -13.39
CA SER A 53 3.51 15.69 -13.91
C SER A 53 4.99 15.96 -13.70
N GLN A 54 5.74 14.96 -13.25
CA GLN A 54 7.20 14.99 -13.17
C GLN A 54 7.83 15.23 -14.54
N ASP A 55 7.19 14.76 -15.62
CA ASP A 55 7.71 14.91 -16.98
C ASP A 55 7.86 16.40 -17.37
N SER A 56 7.11 17.32 -16.76
CA SER A 56 7.34 18.77 -16.93
C SER A 56 8.73 19.22 -16.46
N PHE A 57 9.35 18.50 -15.53
CA PHE A 57 10.59 18.87 -14.86
C PHE A 57 11.83 18.16 -15.42
N TYR A 58 11.76 17.57 -16.62
CA TYR A 58 12.97 17.19 -17.34
C TYR A 58 13.88 18.40 -17.51
N ARG A 59 15.18 18.21 -17.26
CA ARG A 59 16.18 19.27 -17.48
C ARG A 59 16.36 19.55 -18.96
N ASN A 60 16.91 20.73 -19.27
CA ASN A 60 17.38 21.01 -20.63
C ASN A 60 18.59 20.11 -20.95
N LEU A 61 18.61 19.61 -22.17
CA LEU A 61 19.69 18.77 -22.69
C LEU A 61 20.78 19.65 -23.32
N THR A 62 22.02 19.19 -23.21
CA THR A 62 23.14 19.74 -24.00
C THR A 62 23.03 19.32 -25.48
N ASP A 63 23.75 19.97 -26.39
CA ASP A 63 23.74 19.62 -27.81
C ASP A 63 24.15 18.17 -28.08
N GLU A 64 25.07 17.62 -27.29
CA GLU A 64 25.49 16.22 -27.39
C GLU A 64 24.40 15.25 -26.90
N GLU A 65 23.72 15.61 -25.81
CA GLU A 65 22.63 14.81 -25.26
C GLU A 65 21.39 14.87 -26.14
N MET A 66 21.10 16.00 -26.79
CA MET A 66 20.04 16.10 -27.79
C MET A 66 20.28 15.14 -28.97
N LYS A 67 21.53 15.02 -29.44
CA LYS A 67 21.90 14.04 -30.48
C LYS A 67 21.75 12.59 -30.01
N LYS A 68 21.97 12.31 -28.73
CA LYS A 68 21.69 10.98 -28.14
C LYS A 68 20.18 10.74 -28.02
N ALA A 69 19.42 11.74 -27.58
CA ALA A 69 17.98 11.67 -27.43
C ALA A 69 17.26 11.45 -28.77
N SER A 70 17.68 12.14 -29.83
CA SER A 70 17.12 11.95 -31.18
C SER A 70 17.37 10.54 -31.75
N ARG A 71 18.40 9.84 -31.26
CA ARG A 71 18.70 8.44 -31.59
C ARG A 71 18.08 7.43 -30.61
N GLY A 72 17.39 7.90 -29.58
CA GLY A 72 16.79 7.05 -28.54
C GLY A 72 17.80 6.47 -27.54
N GLU A 73 19.00 7.05 -27.45
CA GLU A 73 20.11 6.59 -26.61
C GLU A 73 20.26 7.38 -25.30
N PHE A 74 19.52 8.48 -25.13
CA PHE A 74 19.52 9.24 -23.88
C PHE A 74 18.55 8.62 -22.87
N ASN A 75 19.02 8.44 -21.63
CA ASN A 75 18.23 7.81 -20.57
C ASN A 75 17.37 8.85 -19.82
N PHE A 76 16.15 9.06 -20.28
CA PHE A 76 15.16 9.90 -19.60
C PHE A 76 14.64 9.27 -18.30
N ASP A 77 14.80 7.96 -18.10
CA ASP A 77 14.36 7.28 -16.89
C ASP A 77 15.43 7.29 -15.78
N HIS A 78 16.58 7.95 -16.00
CA HIS A 78 17.62 8.16 -14.99
C HIS A 78 17.31 9.39 -14.10
N PRO A 79 17.58 9.37 -12.79
CA PRO A 79 17.36 10.51 -11.90
C PRO A 79 17.97 11.82 -12.38
N ASP A 80 19.17 11.80 -12.96
CA ASP A 80 19.86 12.98 -13.50
C ASP A 80 19.15 13.66 -14.68
N ALA A 81 18.15 13.02 -15.29
CA ALA A 81 17.32 13.66 -16.31
C ALA A 81 16.30 14.64 -15.69
N ILE A 82 16.06 14.55 -14.37
CA ILE A 82 15.03 15.31 -13.66
C ILE A 82 15.65 16.47 -12.89
N GLU A 83 15.09 17.67 -13.03
CA GLU A 83 15.47 18.85 -12.25
C GLU A 83 14.72 18.89 -10.90
N TYR A 84 15.12 18.02 -9.95
CA TYR A 84 14.46 17.91 -8.65
C TYR A 84 14.39 19.23 -7.88
N ALA A 85 15.44 20.05 -7.92
CA ALA A 85 15.47 21.35 -7.25
C ALA A 85 14.35 22.29 -7.72
N LEU A 86 14.04 22.28 -9.03
CA LEU A 86 12.94 23.05 -9.59
C LEU A 86 11.58 22.51 -9.11
N MET A 87 11.41 21.19 -9.08
CA MET A 87 10.17 20.57 -8.61
C MET A 87 9.93 20.80 -7.11
N ILE A 88 10.96 20.63 -6.28
CA ILE A 88 10.92 20.88 -4.83
C ILE A 88 10.59 22.35 -4.53
N SER A 89 11.29 23.28 -5.17
CA SER A 89 11.03 24.71 -4.99
C SER A 89 9.63 25.11 -5.46
N THR A 90 9.12 24.49 -6.53
CA THR A 90 7.74 24.66 -7.01
C THR A 90 6.73 24.20 -5.95
N LEU A 91 6.88 22.99 -5.41
CA LEU A 91 5.96 22.47 -4.38
C LEU A 91 6.03 23.29 -3.09
N HIS A 92 7.21 23.77 -2.69
CA HIS A 92 7.34 24.67 -1.53
C HIS A 92 6.58 25.98 -1.72
N LYS A 93 6.64 26.60 -2.90
CA LYS A 93 5.85 27.81 -3.21
C LYS A 93 4.36 27.52 -3.14
N MET A 94 3.92 26.39 -3.70
CA MET A 94 2.51 25.98 -3.60
C MET A 94 2.07 25.73 -2.15
N LYS A 95 2.91 25.14 -1.29
CA LYS A 95 2.63 24.99 0.15
C LYS A 95 2.45 26.33 0.87
N LYS A 96 3.06 27.41 0.37
CA LYS A 96 2.89 28.78 0.86
C LYS A 96 1.65 29.49 0.30
N GLY A 97 0.90 28.85 -0.59
CA GLY A 97 -0.27 29.44 -1.26
C GLY A 97 0.09 30.33 -2.46
N GLU A 98 1.35 30.29 -2.93
CA GLU A 98 1.78 31.06 -4.10
C GLU A 98 1.40 30.34 -5.40
N SER A 99 0.94 31.10 -6.40
CA SER A 99 0.79 30.58 -7.76
C SER A 99 2.16 30.28 -8.38
N VAL A 100 2.25 29.19 -9.13
CA VAL A 100 3.52 28.73 -9.72
C VAL A 100 3.41 28.58 -11.22
N VAL A 101 4.54 28.75 -11.90
CA VAL A 101 4.67 28.53 -13.34
C VAL A 101 5.33 27.17 -13.54
N VAL A 102 4.61 26.22 -14.11
CA VAL A 102 5.11 24.88 -14.43
C VAL A 102 5.46 24.82 -15.92
N PRO A 103 6.70 24.44 -16.27
CA PRO A 103 7.08 24.30 -17.68
C PRO A 103 6.32 23.18 -18.38
N LYS A 104 6.08 23.32 -19.68
CA LYS A 104 5.62 22.22 -20.53
C LYS A 104 6.81 21.53 -21.17
N TYR A 105 6.78 20.20 -21.18
CA TYR A 105 7.80 19.41 -21.86
C TYR A 105 7.24 18.81 -23.14
N ASP A 106 7.98 18.93 -24.24
CA ASP A 106 7.64 18.37 -25.53
C ASP A 106 8.50 17.13 -25.82
N PHE A 107 7.85 15.97 -25.87
CA PHE A 107 8.48 14.68 -26.10
C PHE A 107 8.91 14.44 -27.56
N CYS A 108 8.40 15.23 -28.52
CA CYS A 108 8.80 15.15 -29.91
C CYS A 108 10.14 15.86 -30.12
N THR A 109 10.28 17.05 -29.55
CA THR A 109 11.53 17.84 -29.63
C THR A 109 12.52 17.51 -28.52
N ASN A 110 12.12 16.75 -27.48
CA ASN A 110 12.90 16.46 -26.28
C ASN A 110 13.39 17.72 -25.56
N SER A 111 12.55 18.76 -25.53
CA SER A 111 12.89 20.07 -24.97
C SER A 111 11.73 20.71 -24.22
N ARG A 112 12.02 21.70 -23.37
CA ARG A 112 10.97 22.52 -22.75
C ARG A 112 10.34 23.43 -23.80
N SER A 113 9.02 23.46 -23.82
CA SER A 113 8.27 24.42 -24.64
C SER A 113 8.48 25.84 -24.11
N LYS A 114 8.27 26.83 -24.99
CA LYS A 114 8.16 28.24 -24.59
C LYS A 114 6.88 28.51 -23.81
N ASP A 115 5.90 27.63 -23.94
CA ASP A 115 4.65 27.69 -23.19
C ASP A 115 4.83 27.12 -21.78
N SER A 116 4.08 27.69 -20.84
CA SER A 116 4.03 27.23 -19.45
C SER A 116 2.60 27.27 -18.93
N ASP A 117 2.31 26.44 -17.94
CA ASP A 117 1.04 26.47 -17.24
C ASP A 117 1.19 27.26 -15.95
N VAL A 118 0.30 28.23 -15.73
CA VAL A 118 0.18 28.92 -14.44
C VAL A 118 -0.80 28.13 -13.59
N ILE A 119 -0.30 27.55 -12.49
CA ILE A 119 -1.11 26.78 -11.55
C ILE A 119 -1.37 27.65 -10.32
N GLU A 120 -2.66 27.95 -10.09
CA GLU A 120 -3.13 28.66 -8.88
C GLU A 120 -3.01 27.77 -7.64
N SER A 121 -3.07 28.40 -6.46
CA SER A 121 -3.15 27.65 -5.19
C SER A 121 -4.38 26.74 -5.17
N ALA A 122 -4.20 25.52 -4.66
CA ALA A 122 -5.21 24.47 -4.59
C ALA A 122 -5.23 23.88 -3.18
N ASP A 123 -6.33 23.22 -2.78
CA ASP A 123 -6.41 22.50 -1.51
C ASP A 123 -5.69 21.14 -1.57
N VAL A 124 -5.70 20.50 -2.75
CA VAL A 124 -5.05 19.20 -2.99
C VAL A 124 -4.19 19.27 -4.23
N ILE A 125 -2.95 18.79 -4.12
CA ILE A 125 -1.98 18.74 -5.20
C ILE A 125 -1.61 17.28 -5.45
N ILE A 126 -1.87 16.77 -6.64
CA ILE A 126 -1.50 15.41 -7.04
C ILE A 126 -0.25 15.52 -7.92
N VAL A 127 0.87 14.98 -7.45
CA VAL A 127 2.13 14.94 -8.19
C VAL A 127 2.35 13.53 -8.71
N GLU A 128 2.48 13.32 -10.01
CA GLU A 128 2.66 12.00 -10.61
C GLU A 128 3.97 11.89 -11.38
N GLY A 129 4.61 10.72 -11.34
CA GLY A 129 5.83 10.49 -12.12
C GLY A 129 6.53 9.18 -11.81
N ILE A 130 7.52 8.83 -12.63
CA ILE A 130 8.27 7.57 -12.47
C ILE A 130 9.25 7.58 -11.30
N LEU A 131 9.78 8.75 -10.91
CA LEU A 131 10.84 8.91 -9.91
C LEU A 131 10.51 9.95 -8.84
N ILE A 132 9.25 10.34 -8.67
CA ILE A 132 8.87 11.30 -7.61
C ILE A 132 9.15 10.78 -6.19
N LEU A 133 9.28 9.47 -6.01
CA LEU A 133 9.66 8.86 -4.73
C LEU A 133 11.16 8.55 -4.64
N TYR A 134 11.99 9.01 -5.59
CA TYR A 134 13.43 8.75 -5.60
C TYR A 134 14.21 9.69 -4.68
N ASP A 135 13.96 10.99 -4.79
CA ASP A 135 14.62 12.01 -3.97
C ASP A 135 14.01 12.10 -2.57
N GLN A 136 14.85 12.20 -1.54
CA GLN A 136 14.38 12.20 -0.14
C GLN A 136 13.67 13.49 0.25
N GLU A 137 14.16 14.64 -0.20
CA GLU A 137 13.58 15.93 0.12
C GLU A 137 12.19 16.04 -0.49
N LEU A 138 12.05 15.67 -1.76
CA LEU A 138 10.77 15.59 -2.45
C LEU A 138 9.79 14.63 -1.76
N ARG A 139 10.24 13.42 -1.40
CA ARG A 139 9.40 12.44 -0.68
C ARG A 139 8.81 12.98 0.62
N ASN A 140 9.57 13.82 1.32
CA ASN A 140 9.16 14.40 2.60
C ASN A 140 8.11 15.50 2.43
N LEU A 141 7.91 16.03 1.21
CA LEU A 141 6.86 17.02 0.93
C LEU A 141 5.47 16.40 0.78
N PHE A 142 5.39 15.11 0.42
CA PHE A 142 4.13 14.40 0.20
C PHE A 142 3.50 13.95 1.52
N ASP A 143 2.22 14.29 1.70
CA ASP A 143 1.41 13.87 2.83
C ASP A 143 0.88 12.44 2.65
N MET A 144 0.67 12.01 1.40
CA MET A 144 0.32 10.63 1.03
C MET A 144 1.11 10.17 -0.20
N LYS A 145 1.66 8.96 -0.15
CA LYS A 145 2.49 8.37 -1.21
C LYS A 145 1.83 7.11 -1.76
N LEU A 146 1.48 7.14 -3.04
CA LEU A 146 0.84 6.06 -3.78
C LEU A 146 1.84 5.47 -4.77
N PHE A 147 1.79 4.15 -4.97
CA PHE A 147 2.56 3.48 -6.03
C PHE A 147 1.64 2.61 -6.87
N VAL A 148 1.51 2.95 -8.16
CA VAL A 148 0.72 2.17 -9.13
C VAL A 148 1.58 1.03 -9.66
N ASP A 149 1.20 -0.19 -9.27
CA ASP A 149 1.92 -1.41 -9.54
C ASP A 149 1.25 -2.21 -10.67
N ALA A 150 2.05 -2.50 -11.70
CA ALA A 150 1.63 -3.25 -12.88
C ALA A 150 2.82 -4.02 -13.43
N ASP A 151 2.55 -5.21 -13.96
CA ASP A 151 3.57 -6.11 -14.48
C ASP A 151 4.33 -5.51 -15.66
N ALA A 152 5.59 -5.92 -15.83
CA ALA A 152 6.50 -5.27 -16.77
C ALA A 152 6.09 -5.48 -18.24
N ASP A 153 5.49 -6.63 -18.55
CA ASP A 153 4.92 -7.02 -19.83
C ASP A 153 3.66 -6.21 -20.17
N ASP A 154 2.72 -6.07 -19.22
CA ASP A 154 1.54 -5.22 -19.36
C ASP A 154 1.94 -3.76 -19.64
N ARG A 155 2.92 -3.26 -18.87
CA ARG A 155 3.46 -1.90 -19.07
C ARG A 155 4.14 -1.77 -20.43
N LEU A 156 4.90 -2.77 -20.85
CA LEU A 156 5.55 -2.77 -22.16
C LEU A 156 4.52 -2.75 -23.29
N ALA A 157 3.49 -3.60 -23.23
CA ALA A 157 2.43 -3.66 -24.23
C ALA A 157 1.72 -2.30 -24.39
N ARG A 158 1.36 -1.67 -23.26
CA ARG A 158 0.76 -0.32 -23.25
C ARG A 158 1.73 0.74 -23.76
N ARG A 159 3.01 0.68 -23.39
CA ARG A 159 4.04 1.62 -23.87
C ARG A 159 4.26 1.50 -25.37
N VAL A 160 4.30 0.29 -25.91
CA VAL A 160 4.44 0.06 -27.36
C VAL A 160 3.27 0.70 -28.11
N GLN A 161 2.03 0.46 -27.67
CA GLN A 161 0.85 1.05 -28.30
C GLN A 161 0.89 2.59 -28.25
N ARG A 162 1.16 3.16 -27.07
CA ARG A 162 1.23 4.60 -26.87
C ARG A 162 2.34 5.27 -27.70
N ASP A 163 3.56 4.74 -27.66
CA ASP A 163 4.71 5.38 -28.31
C ASP A 163 4.63 5.30 -29.85
N ILE A 164 3.98 4.26 -30.41
CA ILE A 164 3.72 4.17 -31.85
C ILE A 164 2.62 5.16 -32.26
N GLN A 165 1.50 5.19 -31.53
CA GLN A 165 0.31 5.97 -31.92
C GLN A 165 0.45 7.47 -31.61
N GLU A 166 0.99 7.83 -30.45
CA GLU A 166 1.00 9.20 -29.95
C GLU A 166 2.35 9.92 -30.16
N ARG A 167 3.45 9.16 -30.26
CA ARG A 167 4.82 9.73 -30.34
C ARG A 167 5.54 9.44 -31.67
N GLY A 168 4.89 8.73 -32.59
CA GLY A 168 5.43 8.46 -33.94
C GLY A 168 6.68 7.59 -33.98
N ARG A 169 6.92 6.75 -32.96
CA ARG A 169 8.12 5.88 -32.89
C ARG A 169 7.89 4.55 -33.60
N SER A 170 8.96 3.95 -34.13
CA SER A 170 8.87 2.58 -34.67
C SER A 170 8.91 1.53 -33.56
N LEU A 171 8.33 0.35 -33.81
CA LEU A 171 8.36 -0.77 -32.85
C LEU A 171 9.78 -1.14 -32.42
N SER A 172 10.72 -1.21 -33.37
CA SER A 172 12.12 -1.56 -33.09
C SER A 172 12.80 -0.53 -32.21
N GLN A 173 12.55 0.76 -32.44
CA GLN A 173 13.07 1.85 -31.58
C GLN A 173 12.51 1.75 -30.16
N VAL A 174 11.20 1.51 -30.01
CA VAL A 174 10.56 1.40 -28.70
C VAL A 174 11.13 0.21 -27.91
N LEU A 175 11.25 -0.96 -28.54
CA LEU A 175 11.80 -2.16 -27.88
C LEU A 175 13.27 -1.98 -27.51
N HIS A 176 14.09 -1.42 -28.40
CA HIS A 176 15.50 -1.14 -28.14
C HIS A 176 15.66 -0.18 -26.96
N GLN A 177 14.92 0.94 -26.97
CA GLN A 177 14.94 1.90 -25.86
C GLN A 177 14.47 1.25 -24.55
N TYR A 178 13.42 0.42 -24.61
CA TYR A 178 12.88 -0.21 -23.41
C TYR A 178 13.88 -1.17 -22.76
N LEU A 179 14.46 -2.08 -23.55
CA LEU A 179 15.37 -3.11 -23.02
C LEU A 179 16.68 -2.52 -22.51
N ASN A 180 17.20 -1.49 -23.18
CA ASN A 180 18.52 -0.94 -22.87
C ASN A 180 18.51 0.19 -21.85
N LEU A 181 17.42 0.96 -21.76
CA LEU A 181 17.35 2.15 -20.90
C LEU A 181 16.23 2.05 -19.87
N VAL A 182 14.98 1.88 -20.32
CA VAL A 182 13.79 1.99 -19.47
C VAL A 182 13.72 0.89 -18.43
N LYS A 183 13.91 -0.37 -18.82
CA LYS A 183 13.82 -1.52 -17.92
C LYS A 183 14.92 -1.49 -16.85
N PRO A 184 16.21 -1.31 -17.21
CA PRO A 184 17.27 -1.15 -16.21
C PRO A 184 17.01 0.01 -15.25
N ALA A 185 16.65 1.18 -15.77
CA ALA A 185 16.38 2.35 -14.94
C ALA A 185 15.15 2.16 -14.03
N PHE A 186 14.12 1.47 -14.50
CA PHE A 186 12.99 1.10 -13.67
C PHE A 186 13.40 0.18 -12.52
N GLU A 187 14.16 -0.88 -12.79
CA GLU A 187 14.59 -1.85 -11.78
C GLU A 187 15.56 -1.24 -10.76
N GLU A 188 16.41 -0.32 -11.21
CA GLU A 188 17.44 0.33 -10.40
C GLU A 188 16.91 1.53 -9.58
N PHE A 189 16.12 2.42 -10.20
CA PHE A 189 15.75 3.69 -9.58
C PHE A 189 14.28 3.78 -9.18
N CYS A 190 13.36 3.22 -9.96
CA CYS A 190 11.92 3.34 -9.71
C CYS A 190 11.42 2.28 -8.72
N LEU A 191 11.65 1.00 -9.02
CA LEU A 191 11.13 -0.13 -8.26
C LEU A 191 11.55 -0.11 -6.78
N PRO A 192 12.80 0.24 -6.41
CA PRO A 192 13.18 0.32 -5.00
C PRO A 192 12.44 1.39 -4.20
N THR A 193 11.85 2.39 -4.87
CA THR A 193 11.08 3.46 -4.21
C THR A 193 9.69 3.03 -3.81
N LYS A 194 9.21 1.88 -4.32
CA LYS A 194 7.92 1.27 -3.95
C LYS A 194 7.77 1.06 -2.45
N LYS A 195 8.89 0.82 -1.74
CA LYS A 195 8.91 0.65 -0.27
C LYS A 195 8.55 1.93 0.51
N TYR A 196 8.60 3.09 -0.13
CA TYR A 196 8.23 4.38 0.47
C TYR A 196 6.76 4.73 0.28
N ALA A 197 6.00 3.91 -0.47
CA ALA A 197 4.59 4.14 -0.68
C ALA A 197 3.78 3.73 0.55
N ASP A 198 2.83 4.57 0.94
CA ASP A 198 1.85 4.28 1.97
C ASP A 198 0.79 3.29 1.44
N ILE A 199 0.44 3.40 0.15
CA ILE A 199 -0.56 2.56 -0.51
C ILE A 199 -0.04 2.10 -1.88
N ILE A 200 -0.17 0.79 -2.16
CA ILE A 200 0.10 0.22 -3.47
C ILE A 200 -1.23 -0.03 -4.20
N ILE A 201 -1.35 0.49 -5.42
CA ILE A 201 -2.53 0.34 -6.27
C ILE A 201 -2.22 -0.68 -7.37
N PRO A 202 -2.65 -1.95 -7.22
CA PRO A 202 -2.51 -2.92 -8.30
C PRO A 202 -3.47 -2.61 -9.44
N ARG A 203 -3.10 -2.97 -10.67
CA ARG A 203 -3.94 -2.87 -11.89
C ARG A 203 -4.34 -1.44 -12.32
N GLY A 204 -3.73 -0.41 -11.73
CA GLY A 204 -3.93 0.99 -12.15
C GLY A 204 -5.40 1.39 -12.26
N THR A 205 -5.84 1.76 -13.47
CA THR A 205 -7.20 2.29 -13.75
C THR A 205 -8.33 1.30 -13.55
N ASP A 206 -8.06 0.01 -13.59
CA ASP A 206 -9.10 -1.03 -13.47
C ASP A 206 -9.50 -1.24 -12.00
N ASN A 207 -8.71 -0.70 -11.08
CA ASN A 207 -8.95 -0.78 -9.65
C ASN A 207 -9.86 0.36 -9.17
N ASN A 208 -11.13 0.28 -9.56
CA ASN A 208 -12.14 1.26 -9.15
C ASN A 208 -12.23 1.43 -7.62
N VAL A 209 -12.07 0.35 -6.87
CA VAL A 209 -12.13 0.37 -5.39
C VAL A 209 -11.03 1.25 -4.81
N ALA A 210 -9.79 1.11 -5.28
CA ALA A 210 -8.68 1.95 -4.82
C ALA A 210 -8.88 3.42 -5.22
N ILE A 211 -9.36 3.67 -6.44
CA ILE A 211 -9.67 5.02 -6.92
C ILE A 211 -10.76 5.66 -6.07
N ASP A 212 -11.83 4.93 -5.75
CA ASP A 212 -12.95 5.41 -4.94
C ASP A 212 -12.51 5.70 -3.50
N LEU A 213 -11.60 4.90 -2.93
CA LEU A 213 -11.02 5.16 -1.60
C LEU A 213 -10.21 6.47 -1.58
N ILE A 214 -9.35 6.69 -2.59
CA ILE A 214 -8.57 7.94 -2.71
C ILE A 214 -9.50 9.13 -2.93
N LEU A 215 -10.53 8.97 -3.77
CA LEU A 215 -11.54 10.00 -3.99
C LEU A 215 -12.26 10.37 -2.71
N HIS A 216 -12.69 9.39 -1.92
CA HIS A 216 -13.37 9.64 -0.66
C HIS A 216 -12.47 10.42 0.31
N HIS A 217 -11.19 10.06 0.38
CA HIS A 217 -10.21 10.78 1.17
C HIS A 217 -10.01 12.23 0.70
N ILE A 218 -9.91 12.46 -0.61
CA ILE A 218 -9.83 13.80 -1.19
C ILE A 218 -11.09 14.61 -0.85
N HIS A 219 -12.29 14.04 -0.97
CA HIS A 219 -13.53 14.72 -0.60
C HIS A 219 -13.54 15.14 0.87
N GLU A 220 -13.03 14.29 1.75
CA GLU A 220 -12.93 14.60 3.19
C GLU A 220 -11.93 15.73 3.45
N ILE A 221 -10.79 15.77 2.75
CA ILE A 221 -9.84 16.89 2.83
C ILE A 221 -10.48 18.19 2.32
N LEU A 222 -11.29 18.10 1.26
CA LEU A 222 -11.97 19.24 0.66
C LEU A 222 -13.13 19.76 1.52
N ARG A 223 -13.67 18.99 2.46
CA ARG A 223 -14.67 19.46 3.43
C ARG A 223 -14.01 20.46 4.40
N SER A 224 -14.55 21.67 4.48
CA SER A 224 -14.24 22.65 5.52
C SER A 224 -15.19 22.46 6.72
N PRO A 225 -14.79 22.77 7.97
CA PRO A 225 -15.65 22.59 9.15
C PRO A 225 -16.80 23.60 9.27
N THR A 226 -17.12 24.34 8.22
CA THR A 226 -18.14 25.39 8.20
C THR A 226 -19.27 25.04 7.23
N SER A 227 -20.12 24.09 7.63
CA SER A 227 -21.52 24.08 7.21
C SER A 227 -22.36 23.55 8.36
N SER A 228 -22.91 24.47 9.12
CA SER A 228 -23.98 24.20 10.08
C SER A 228 -25.16 23.54 9.37
N PHE A 229 -25.46 22.31 9.80
CA PHE A 229 -26.74 21.60 9.79
C PHE A 229 -27.77 21.93 8.71
N GLU A 230 -28.05 20.95 7.84
CA GLU A 230 -29.42 20.44 7.68
C GLU A 230 -29.38 18.91 7.75
N THR A 231 -30.17 18.38 8.68
CA THR A 231 -30.40 16.95 8.90
C THR A 231 -31.24 16.37 7.76
N SER A 232 -30.74 15.33 7.10
CA SER A 232 -31.59 14.21 6.68
C SER A 232 -30.84 12.92 6.99
N SER A 233 -31.43 12.13 7.88
CA SER A 233 -31.05 10.76 8.20
C SER A 233 -30.84 9.97 6.92
N ASP A 234 -29.61 9.52 6.68
CA ASP A 234 -29.32 8.14 6.28
C ASP A 234 -27.80 7.88 6.40
N GLU A 235 -27.52 6.72 6.96
CA GLU A 235 -26.26 6.14 7.43
C GLU A 235 -24.98 6.58 6.70
N ILE A 236 -24.01 7.16 7.42
CA ILE A 236 -22.55 6.93 7.33
C ILE A 236 -21.89 7.83 8.39
N CYS A 237 -21.57 7.31 9.58
CA CYS A 237 -20.49 7.82 10.43
C CYS A 237 -20.20 6.87 11.62
N CYS A 238 -19.43 5.79 11.41
CA CYS A 238 -18.88 5.02 12.54
C CYS A 238 -17.45 4.49 12.34
N ILE A 239 -16.83 4.58 11.16
CA ILE A 239 -15.55 3.88 10.92
C ILE A 239 -14.30 4.72 11.26
N VAL A 240 -14.36 6.05 11.22
CA VAL A 240 -13.14 6.88 11.35
C VAL A 240 -12.86 7.33 12.80
N VAL A 241 -13.87 7.33 13.69
CA VAL A 241 -13.67 7.64 15.12
C VAL A 241 -13.16 6.42 15.91
N PHE A 242 -13.32 5.20 15.39
CA PHE A 242 -12.98 3.98 16.14
C PHE A 242 -11.48 3.65 16.16
N VAL A 243 -10.73 4.00 15.10
CA VAL A 243 -9.32 3.58 14.96
C VAL A 243 -8.35 4.47 15.75
N MET A 244 -8.75 5.67 16.19
CA MET A 244 -7.87 6.55 16.99
C MET A 244 -8.39 6.89 18.40
N SER A 245 -9.58 6.41 18.80
CA SER A 245 -10.16 6.74 20.13
C SER A 245 -10.33 5.56 21.09
N VAL A 246 -10.05 4.31 20.71
CA VAL A 246 -10.18 3.14 21.62
C VAL A 246 -8.85 2.79 22.32
N ALA A 247 -8.08 3.81 22.67
CA ALA A 247 -7.04 3.69 23.71
C ALA A 247 -7.62 3.86 25.14
N ARG A 248 -8.90 4.23 25.30
CA ARG A 248 -9.58 4.32 26.60
C ARG A 248 -11.09 4.09 26.47
N SER A 249 -11.50 2.84 26.34
CA SER A 249 -12.87 2.46 26.68
C SER A 249 -12.90 1.00 27.11
N THR A 250 -13.30 0.81 28.36
CA THR A 250 -13.36 -0.43 29.13
C THR A 250 -14.37 -1.42 28.54
N VAL A 251 -13.99 -2.09 27.46
CA VAL A 251 -14.64 -3.36 27.06
C VAL A 251 -13.93 -4.47 27.84
N ARG A 252 -14.70 -5.20 28.65
CA ARG A 252 -14.20 -6.33 29.45
C ARG A 252 -13.56 -7.36 28.52
N ASP A 253 -12.24 -7.48 28.67
CA ASP A 253 -11.33 -8.37 27.97
C ASP A 253 -11.53 -9.81 28.49
N GLU A 254 -12.40 -10.59 27.84
CA GLU A 254 -12.39 -12.05 28.00
C GLU A 254 -11.36 -12.66 27.03
N HIS A 255 -10.13 -12.79 27.52
CA HIS A 255 -9.13 -13.81 27.18
C HIS A 255 -8.91 -14.14 25.70
N CYS A 256 -8.57 -13.15 24.86
CA CYS A 256 -8.08 -13.43 23.51
C CYS A 256 -6.57 -13.74 23.52
N ARG A 257 -6.21 -15.03 23.55
CA ARG A 257 -4.80 -15.50 23.50
C ARG A 257 -4.07 -15.11 22.21
N ALA A 258 -4.81 -14.84 21.13
CA ALA A 258 -4.24 -14.42 19.84
C ALA A 258 -3.78 -12.95 19.80
N CYS A 259 -4.22 -12.12 20.74
CA CYS A 259 -3.94 -10.67 20.75
C CYS A 259 -2.92 -10.23 21.80
N MET A 260 -2.41 -11.16 22.63
CA MET A 260 -1.47 -10.87 23.70
C MET A 260 -0.04 -11.21 23.32
N SER A 261 0.91 -10.33 23.66
CA SER A 261 2.34 -10.68 23.56
C SER A 261 2.76 -11.63 24.68
N VAL A 262 3.88 -12.33 24.50
CA VAL A 262 4.47 -13.18 25.54
C VAL A 262 4.82 -12.36 26.78
N GLU A 263 5.30 -11.12 26.62
CA GLU A 263 5.55 -10.23 27.76
C GLU A 263 4.27 -9.85 28.50
N GLU A 264 3.17 -9.57 27.79
CA GLU A 264 1.88 -9.23 28.39
C GLU A 264 1.25 -10.41 29.14
N LEU A 265 1.36 -11.62 28.58
CA LEU A 265 0.88 -12.85 29.22
C LEU A 265 1.70 -13.15 30.48
N MET A 266 3.02 -13.06 30.39
CA MET A 266 3.94 -13.21 31.53
C MET A 266 3.72 -12.15 32.61
N GLU A 267 3.42 -10.91 32.23
CA GLU A 267 3.15 -9.84 33.20
C GLU A 267 1.80 -10.05 33.91
N ARG A 268 0.77 -10.53 33.20
CA ARG A 268 -0.51 -10.91 33.81
C ARG A 268 -0.36 -12.16 34.69
N ALA A 269 0.40 -13.17 34.27
CA ALA A 269 0.72 -14.35 35.07
C ALA A 269 1.49 -13.97 36.35
N ARG A 270 2.48 -13.07 36.25
CA ARG A 270 3.18 -12.50 37.42
C ARG A 270 2.25 -11.71 38.35
N LYS A 271 1.23 -11.01 37.83
CA LYS A 271 0.21 -10.33 38.64
C LYS A 271 -0.74 -11.29 39.36
N LEU A 272 -1.00 -12.48 38.78
CA LEU A 272 -1.77 -13.54 39.42
C LEU A 272 -0.94 -14.32 40.46
N VAL A 273 0.32 -14.59 40.15
CA VAL A 273 1.28 -15.29 41.03
C VAL A 273 1.77 -14.39 42.17
N GLY A 274 1.82 -13.07 41.99
CA GLY A 274 2.18 -12.09 43.03
C GLY A 274 1.20 -11.95 44.20
N LYS A 275 0.09 -12.71 44.20
CA LYS A 275 -0.85 -12.84 45.34
C LYS A 275 -0.64 -14.10 46.18
N VAL A 276 0.37 -14.92 45.89
CA VAL A 276 0.70 -16.12 46.67
C VAL A 276 2.22 -16.20 46.84
N SER A 277 2.70 -15.76 48.01
CA SER A 277 3.98 -16.13 48.67
C SER A 277 5.27 -15.89 47.88
N SER A 278 6.12 -14.91 48.24
CA SER A 278 7.07 -14.95 49.37
C SER A 278 7.91 -16.25 49.49
N GLU A 279 9.23 -16.04 49.35
CA GLU A 279 10.40 -16.86 49.78
C GLU A 279 11.08 -17.88 48.84
N ASN A 280 12.41 -17.67 48.74
CA ASN A 280 13.55 -18.52 48.33
C ASN A 280 13.67 -18.92 46.84
N GLY A 281 14.84 -18.89 46.19
CA GLY A 281 16.24 -18.62 46.56
C GLY A 281 17.13 -18.86 45.32
N LYS A 282 18.27 -18.15 45.26
CA LYS A 282 19.27 -18.07 44.16
C LYS A 282 19.83 -19.43 43.67
N GLN A 283 20.22 -19.52 42.38
CA GLN A 283 21.62 -19.76 41.98
C GLN A 283 21.89 -19.60 40.46
N GLN A 284 23.13 -19.16 40.15
CA GLN A 284 23.74 -18.89 38.84
C GLN A 284 24.31 -20.16 38.19
N SER A 285 24.44 -20.20 36.85
CA SER A 285 25.70 -19.96 36.13
C SER A 285 25.77 -20.64 34.75
N SER A 286 26.45 -19.94 33.85
CA SER A 286 26.97 -20.24 32.52
C SER A 286 27.69 -21.59 32.34
N SER A 287 27.64 -22.18 31.14
CA SER A 287 28.71 -22.00 30.13
C SER A 287 28.50 -22.86 28.86
N SER A 288 29.13 -22.35 27.81
CA SER A 288 29.32 -22.82 26.44
C SER A 288 30.05 -24.16 26.28
N THR A 289 29.77 -24.88 25.18
CA THR A 289 30.85 -25.49 24.37
C THR A 289 30.51 -25.57 22.89
N HIS A 290 31.51 -25.23 22.09
CA HIS A 290 31.61 -25.30 20.64
C HIS A 290 31.57 -26.73 20.09
N THR A 291 31.07 -26.90 18.86
CA THR A 291 31.77 -27.69 17.85
C THR A 291 31.42 -27.21 16.43
N SER A 292 32.47 -27.07 15.65
CA SER A 292 32.57 -26.59 14.26
C SER A 292 32.30 -27.67 13.23
N SER A 293 31.72 -27.32 12.07
CA SER A 293 32.34 -27.56 10.75
C SER A 293 31.47 -27.11 9.56
N SER A 294 32.16 -26.63 8.51
CA SER A 294 31.75 -26.54 7.10
C SER A 294 31.05 -25.27 6.62
N SER A 295 31.89 -24.27 6.34
CA SER A 295 31.61 -23.01 5.66
C SER A 295 31.34 -23.20 4.15
N THR A 296 30.10 -23.01 3.73
CA THR A 296 29.79 -22.36 2.45
C THR A 296 29.37 -20.94 2.79
N GLU A 297 30.13 -19.92 2.37
CA GLU A 297 29.79 -18.52 2.59
C GLU A 297 28.52 -18.15 1.80
N THR A 298 27.37 -18.44 2.37
CA THR A 298 26.10 -17.83 1.96
C THR A 298 26.11 -16.40 2.45
N LYS A 299 26.11 -15.43 1.51
CA LYS A 299 25.87 -14.01 1.81
C LYS A 299 24.71 -13.89 2.81
N PRO A 300 24.84 -13.10 3.89
CA PRO A 300 23.80 -13.00 4.90
C PRO A 300 22.50 -12.55 4.24
N MET A 301 21.48 -13.41 4.33
CA MET A 301 20.20 -13.15 3.69
C MET A 301 19.56 -11.94 4.37
N ARG A 302 19.34 -10.89 3.60
CA ARG A 302 18.72 -9.66 4.07
C ARG A 302 17.37 -9.96 4.72
N THR A 303 17.10 -9.36 5.88
CA THR A 303 15.85 -9.55 6.63
C THR A 303 14.66 -8.83 6.00
N ASP A 304 14.90 -7.91 5.07
CA ASP A 304 13.92 -7.10 4.34
C ASP A 304 13.61 -7.62 2.91
N CYS A 305 13.91 -8.89 2.63
CA CYS A 305 13.55 -9.52 1.36
C CYS A 305 12.03 -9.68 1.18
N PRO A 306 11.52 -9.58 -0.07
CA PRO A 306 10.14 -9.96 -0.39
C PRO A 306 9.80 -11.37 0.10
N VAL A 307 8.59 -11.53 0.62
CA VAL A 307 8.12 -12.79 1.21
C VAL A 307 8.09 -13.88 0.13
N THR A 308 8.71 -15.02 0.41
CA THR A 308 8.66 -16.18 -0.50
C THR A 308 7.24 -16.75 -0.57
N ILE A 309 6.89 -17.45 -1.66
CA ILE A 309 5.58 -18.11 -1.81
C ILE A 309 5.30 -19.04 -0.62
N GLU A 310 6.32 -19.72 -0.10
CA GLU A 310 6.23 -20.59 1.07
C GLU A 310 5.94 -19.81 2.36
N LYS A 311 6.64 -18.69 2.61
CA LYS A 311 6.44 -17.87 3.80
C LYS A 311 5.07 -17.17 3.75
N LEU A 312 4.64 -16.73 2.58
CA LEU A 312 3.31 -16.16 2.34
C LEU A 312 2.23 -17.21 2.56
N GLY A 313 2.40 -18.42 2.01
CA GLY A 313 1.50 -19.54 2.21
C GLY A 313 1.36 -19.94 3.67
N LYS A 314 2.49 -20.12 4.39
CA LYS A 314 2.49 -20.42 5.83
C LYS A 314 1.77 -19.34 6.64
N SER A 315 2.06 -18.06 6.36
CA SER A 315 1.43 -16.94 7.07
C SER A 315 -0.08 -16.88 6.81
N THR A 316 -0.49 -17.13 5.57
CA THR A 316 -1.91 -17.17 5.19
C THR A 316 -2.64 -18.32 5.89
N TRP A 317 -2.06 -19.52 5.90
CA TRP A 317 -2.65 -20.64 6.62
C TRP A 317 -2.78 -20.36 8.12
N ASN A 318 -1.76 -19.78 8.75
CA ASN A 318 -1.83 -19.39 10.16
C ASN A 318 -2.99 -18.42 10.42
N LEU A 319 -3.15 -17.40 9.58
CA LEU A 319 -4.25 -16.45 9.68
C LEU A 319 -5.61 -17.15 9.55
N LEU A 320 -5.80 -17.95 8.50
CA LEU A 320 -7.07 -18.61 8.22
C LEU A 320 -7.50 -19.61 9.29
N HIS A 321 -6.55 -20.43 9.78
CA HIS A 321 -6.82 -21.36 10.87
C HIS A 321 -7.12 -20.63 12.18
N THR A 322 -6.46 -19.50 12.45
CA THR A 322 -6.76 -18.66 13.61
C THR A 322 -8.16 -18.05 13.50
N ILE A 323 -8.53 -17.51 12.34
CA ILE A 323 -9.89 -16.98 12.09
C ILE A 323 -10.94 -18.08 12.31
N ALA A 324 -10.70 -19.28 11.79
CA ALA A 324 -11.64 -20.39 11.96
C ALA A 324 -11.75 -20.83 13.42
N ALA A 325 -10.62 -20.92 14.14
CA ALA A 325 -10.57 -21.34 15.53
C ALA A 325 -11.30 -20.36 16.48
N TYR A 326 -11.24 -19.07 16.18
CA TYR A 326 -11.92 -18.01 16.94
C TYR A 326 -13.30 -17.63 16.39
N TYR A 327 -13.77 -18.29 15.33
CA TYR A 327 -15.08 -18.04 14.75
C TYR A 327 -16.20 -18.18 15.80
N PRO A 328 -17.30 -17.41 15.77
CA PRO A 328 -18.31 -17.46 16.83
C PRO A 328 -18.95 -18.85 16.97
N LEU A 329 -19.24 -19.27 18.21
CA LEU A 329 -19.98 -20.51 18.48
C LEU A 329 -21.41 -20.45 17.90
N LYS A 330 -22.01 -19.26 17.86
CA LYS A 330 -23.32 -18.97 17.27
C LYS A 330 -23.21 -17.73 16.38
N PRO A 331 -22.77 -17.88 15.11
CA PRO A 331 -22.53 -16.75 14.24
C PRO A 331 -23.83 -16.11 13.72
N THR A 332 -23.84 -14.79 13.60
CA THR A 332 -24.94 -14.05 12.95
C THR A 332 -24.97 -14.31 11.45
N ILE A 333 -26.10 -14.00 10.80
CA ILE A 333 -26.24 -14.11 9.34
C ILE A 333 -25.13 -13.31 8.63
N GLU A 334 -24.80 -12.14 9.16
CA GLU A 334 -23.73 -11.30 8.64
C GLU A 334 -22.35 -11.94 8.83
N GLN A 335 -22.05 -12.51 9.99
CA GLN A 335 -20.79 -13.22 10.23
C GLN A 335 -20.62 -14.44 9.32
N LYS A 336 -21.70 -15.15 9.02
CA LYS A 336 -21.71 -16.24 8.02
C LYS A 336 -21.41 -15.72 6.62
N LYS A 337 -22.05 -14.62 6.22
CA LYS A 337 -21.81 -13.95 4.94
C LYS A 337 -20.35 -13.51 4.82
N ASN A 338 -19.83 -12.84 5.85
CA ASN A 338 -18.47 -12.32 5.87
C ASN A 338 -17.41 -13.43 5.79
N ALA A 339 -17.61 -14.56 6.46
CA ALA A 339 -16.70 -15.70 6.36
C ALA A 339 -16.69 -16.32 4.95
N LYS A 340 -17.84 -16.43 4.28
CA LYS A 340 -17.91 -16.88 2.88
C LYS A 340 -17.24 -15.89 1.94
N THR A 341 -17.51 -14.58 2.12
CA THR A 341 -16.90 -13.52 1.34
C THR A 341 -15.40 -13.45 1.51
N LEU A 342 -14.88 -13.67 2.72
CA LEU A 342 -13.43 -13.75 2.97
C LEU A 342 -12.77 -14.83 2.09
N MET A 343 -13.33 -16.04 2.05
CA MET A 343 -12.76 -17.13 1.25
C MET A 343 -12.86 -16.86 -0.25
N ASP A 344 -13.98 -16.30 -0.72
CA ASP A 344 -14.16 -15.89 -2.12
C ASP A 344 -13.16 -14.79 -2.54
N LEU A 345 -13.00 -13.76 -1.71
CA LEU A 345 -12.04 -12.68 -1.96
C LEU A 345 -10.59 -13.18 -1.91
N LEU A 346 -10.27 -14.10 -0.99
CA LEU A 346 -8.97 -14.74 -0.96
C LEU A 346 -8.69 -15.43 -2.30
N GLY A 347 -9.63 -16.23 -2.81
CA GLY A 347 -9.50 -16.87 -4.14
C GLY A 347 -9.35 -15.89 -5.31
N LYS A 348 -9.81 -14.64 -5.17
CA LYS A 348 -9.70 -13.61 -6.24
C LYS A 348 -8.45 -12.73 -6.12
N MET A 349 -7.92 -12.56 -4.92
CA MET A 349 -6.88 -11.58 -4.62
C MET A 349 -5.55 -12.21 -4.18
N TYR A 350 -5.48 -13.53 -4.00
CA TYR A 350 -4.26 -14.18 -3.54
C TYR A 350 -3.10 -13.97 -4.55
N PRO A 351 -1.90 -13.51 -4.12
CA PRO A 351 -0.83 -13.07 -5.04
C PRO A 351 -0.29 -14.15 -5.99
N CYS A 352 -0.44 -15.42 -5.62
CA CYS A 352 -0.04 -16.56 -6.42
C CYS A 352 -1.19 -16.96 -7.37
N SER A 353 -1.03 -16.74 -8.69
CA SER A 353 -2.08 -16.99 -9.69
C SER A 353 -2.60 -18.42 -9.69
N HIS A 354 -1.71 -19.41 -9.73
CA HIS A 354 -2.09 -20.83 -9.71
C HIS A 354 -2.77 -21.23 -8.38
N CYS A 355 -2.30 -20.69 -7.25
CA CYS A 355 -2.90 -20.94 -5.94
C CYS A 355 -4.30 -20.33 -5.85
N ALA A 356 -4.48 -19.12 -6.38
CA ALA A 356 -5.74 -18.40 -6.40
C ALA A 356 -6.77 -19.14 -7.28
N GLU A 357 -6.35 -19.58 -8.46
CA GLU A 357 -7.18 -20.38 -9.36
C GLU A 357 -7.57 -21.73 -8.76
N ASP A 358 -6.61 -22.46 -8.18
CA ASP A 358 -6.87 -23.72 -7.49
C ASP A 358 -7.85 -23.55 -6.34
N LEU A 359 -7.71 -22.49 -5.55
CA LEU A 359 -8.64 -22.16 -4.47
C LEU A 359 -10.04 -21.87 -5.00
N ARG A 360 -10.20 -21.09 -6.09
CA ARG A 360 -11.52 -20.84 -6.68
C ARG A 360 -12.19 -22.13 -7.16
N HIS A 361 -11.43 -23.01 -7.81
CA HIS A 361 -11.94 -24.32 -8.24
C HIS A 361 -12.33 -25.21 -7.06
N ASP A 362 -11.57 -25.19 -5.98
CA ASP A 362 -11.87 -25.94 -4.78
C ASP A 362 -13.13 -25.42 -4.07
N LEU A 363 -13.25 -24.09 -3.92
CA LEU A 363 -14.42 -23.43 -3.31
C LEU A 363 -15.72 -23.70 -4.07
N ALA A 364 -15.66 -23.84 -5.40
CA ALA A 364 -16.82 -24.19 -6.22
C ALA A 364 -17.32 -25.62 -5.95
N LYS A 365 -16.42 -26.54 -5.58
CA LYS A 365 -16.75 -27.95 -5.28
C LYS A 365 -17.04 -28.18 -3.80
N HIS A 366 -16.36 -27.45 -2.94
CA HIS A 366 -16.38 -27.60 -1.48
C HIS A 366 -16.61 -26.23 -0.82
N PRO A 367 -17.83 -25.66 -0.90
CA PRO A 367 -18.11 -24.34 -0.35
C PRO A 367 -17.85 -24.28 1.16
N PRO A 368 -17.48 -23.10 1.72
CA PRO A 368 -17.25 -22.94 3.16
C PRO A 368 -18.47 -23.31 4.00
N ASP A 369 -18.30 -24.26 4.93
CA ASP A 369 -19.27 -24.53 5.98
C ASP A 369 -19.02 -23.56 7.14
N VAL A 370 -19.89 -22.57 7.28
CA VAL A 370 -19.77 -21.47 8.25
C VAL A 370 -20.90 -21.49 9.27
N GLU A 371 -21.55 -22.65 9.46
CA GLU A 371 -22.72 -22.73 10.32
C GLU A 371 -22.38 -22.45 11.80
N ASP A 372 -21.20 -22.90 12.23
CA ASP A 372 -20.64 -22.68 13.56
C ASP A 372 -19.10 -22.82 13.53
N ARG A 373 -18.44 -22.54 14.66
CA ARG A 373 -16.98 -22.64 14.83
C ARG A 373 -16.42 -24.01 14.47
N GLU A 374 -17.10 -25.08 14.88
CA GLU A 374 -16.57 -26.44 14.73
C GLU A 374 -16.59 -26.86 13.26
N ARG A 375 -17.72 -26.63 12.59
CA ARG A 375 -17.86 -26.89 11.16
C ARG A 375 -16.88 -26.07 10.31
N PHE A 376 -16.72 -24.78 10.64
CA PHE A 376 -15.80 -23.92 9.89
C PHE A 376 -14.33 -24.31 10.09
N SER A 377 -13.94 -24.67 11.32
CA SER A 377 -12.58 -25.14 11.61
C SER A 377 -12.26 -26.48 10.95
N LEU A 378 -13.21 -27.43 10.97
CA LEU A 378 -13.07 -28.71 10.27
C LEU A 378 -12.99 -28.52 8.75
N TRP A 379 -13.84 -27.66 8.19
CA TRP A 379 -13.80 -27.32 6.77
C TRP A 379 -12.46 -26.68 6.37
N MET A 380 -11.96 -25.73 7.17
CA MET A 380 -10.68 -25.06 6.94
C MET A 380 -9.50 -26.06 6.96
N CYS A 381 -9.52 -26.99 7.91
CA CYS A 381 -8.54 -28.09 7.96
C CYS A 381 -8.65 -29.01 6.74
N GLY A 382 -9.88 -29.37 6.34
CA GLY A 382 -10.11 -30.16 5.13
C GLY A 382 -9.57 -29.49 3.87
N LEU A 383 -9.79 -28.17 3.72
CA LEU A 383 -9.21 -27.38 2.62
C LEU A 383 -7.68 -27.47 2.61
N HIS A 384 -7.04 -27.30 3.77
CA HIS A 384 -5.59 -27.42 3.88
C HIS A 384 -5.10 -28.83 3.53
N ASN A 385 -5.80 -29.89 3.95
CA ASN A 385 -5.45 -31.27 3.59
C ASN A 385 -5.61 -31.56 2.09
N ARG A 386 -6.63 -30.99 1.43
CA ARG A 386 -6.76 -31.10 -0.04
C ARG A 386 -5.56 -30.47 -0.75
N VAL A 387 -5.06 -29.35 -0.25
CA VAL A 387 -3.82 -28.72 -0.75
C VAL A 387 -2.60 -29.60 -0.43
N ASN A 388 -2.48 -30.16 0.78
CA ASN A 388 -1.39 -31.07 1.14
C ASN A 388 -1.34 -32.28 0.21
N LYS A 389 -2.48 -32.89 -0.09
CA LYS A 389 -2.58 -34.02 -1.03
C LYS A 389 -2.05 -33.67 -2.41
N LYS A 390 -2.40 -32.51 -2.96
CA LYS A 390 -1.88 -32.03 -4.27
C LYS A 390 -0.36 -31.80 -4.25
N LEU A 391 0.18 -31.41 -3.09
CA LEU A 391 1.61 -31.17 -2.89
C LEU A 391 2.39 -32.41 -2.43
N GLY A 392 1.75 -33.59 -2.34
CA GLY A 392 2.38 -34.82 -1.85
C GLY A 392 2.80 -34.78 -0.37
N LYS A 393 2.16 -33.93 0.44
CA LYS A 393 2.41 -33.78 1.87
C LYS A 393 1.46 -34.66 2.69
N PRO A 394 1.87 -35.11 3.90
CA PRO A 394 1.00 -35.85 4.79
C PRO A 394 -0.23 -35.02 5.17
N GLU A 395 -1.37 -35.69 5.27
CA GLU A 395 -2.60 -35.09 5.77
C GLU A 395 -2.51 -34.90 7.29
N TYR A 396 -3.13 -33.84 7.78
CA TYR A 396 -3.22 -33.55 9.21
C TYR A 396 -4.54 -34.11 9.78
N ASP A 397 -4.50 -34.66 10.99
CA ASP A 397 -5.71 -35.09 11.69
C ASP A 397 -6.53 -33.87 12.12
N CYS A 398 -7.59 -33.58 11.36
CA CYS A 398 -8.44 -32.43 11.61
C CYS A 398 -9.19 -32.48 12.94
N THR A 399 -9.27 -33.61 13.63
CA THR A 399 -9.89 -33.68 14.96
C THR A 399 -9.10 -32.91 16.02
N GLN A 400 -7.80 -32.68 15.77
CA GLN A 400 -6.88 -31.99 16.68
C GLN A 400 -6.83 -30.47 16.48
N TRP A 401 -7.73 -29.89 15.66
CA TRP A 401 -7.71 -28.46 15.36
C TRP A 401 -7.78 -27.57 16.61
N LYS A 402 -8.52 -27.97 17.65
CA LYS A 402 -8.66 -27.24 18.90
C LYS A 402 -7.33 -27.14 19.64
N GLU A 403 -6.59 -28.24 19.74
CA GLU A 403 -5.30 -28.27 20.43
C GLU A 403 -4.26 -27.44 19.66
N ARG A 404 -4.24 -27.58 18.34
CA ARG A 404 -3.27 -26.87 17.50
C ARG A 404 -3.49 -25.35 17.40
N TRP A 405 -4.74 -24.88 17.33
CA TRP A 405 -5.04 -23.50 16.98
C TRP A 405 -5.78 -22.69 18.05
N LEU A 406 -6.33 -23.32 19.08
CA LEU A 406 -7.16 -22.64 20.09
C LEU A 406 -6.64 -22.81 21.51
N ASN A 407 -6.54 -24.06 21.98
CA ASN A 407 -6.30 -24.40 23.38
C ASN A 407 -4.82 -24.59 23.70
N GLY A 408 -3.99 -24.92 22.72
CA GLY A 408 -2.63 -25.46 22.95
C GLY A 408 -2.67 -26.95 23.28
N TRP A 409 -1.51 -27.60 23.17
CA TRP A 409 -1.35 -29.02 23.47
C TRP A 409 -1.45 -29.30 24.97
N LYS A 410 -2.07 -30.43 25.32
CA LYS A 410 -2.32 -30.85 26.72
C LYS A 410 -1.06 -31.25 27.48
N ASP A 411 0.05 -31.43 26.77
CA ASP A 411 1.36 -31.79 27.35
C ASP A 411 2.11 -30.59 27.94
N GLY A 412 1.49 -29.39 27.93
CA GLY A 412 2.10 -28.17 28.43
C GLY A 412 3.16 -27.58 27.50
N SER A 413 3.42 -28.18 26.32
CA SER A 413 4.41 -27.68 25.36
C SER A 413 4.10 -26.28 24.82
N CYS A 414 2.86 -25.83 24.98
CA CYS A 414 2.38 -24.51 24.61
C CYS A 414 2.04 -23.62 25.82
N GLU A 415 2.30 -24.07 27.06
CA GLU A 415 2.22 -23.22 28.24
C GLU A 415 3.52 -22.40 28.31
N TYR A 416 3.44 -21.13 27.88
CA TYR A 416 4.53 -20.16 27.93
C TYR A 416 4.35 -19.22 29.11
#